data_AF-A0AAJ1WJJ8-F1
#
_entry.id   AF-A0AAJ1WJJ8-F1
#
_cell.length_a   1.000
_cell.length_b   1.000
_cell.length_c   1.000
_cell.angle_alpha   90.00
_cell.angle_beta   90.00
_cell.angle_gamma   90.00
#
_symmetry.space_group_name_H-M   'P 1'
#
loop_
_entity.id
_entity.type
_entity.pdbx_description
1 polymer ?
#
loop_
_entity_poly.entity_id
_entity_poly.type
_entity_poly.pdbx_seq_one_letter_code
_entity_poly.pdbx_strand_id
1 'polypeptide(L)'
;MTESTQYSLTVGFDITRTKVVLRASEPFQRDLASLSIRFSVGGQRSLLVAEVGLDDFLAGIEALADWPDDNVEWDNELLALVEGVMDDSELVERQLQGAPAQLIGEDEVVSRLGANWRANLTSFQRRDIAHLLSMQHGANFSVPGAGKTRVGMAVYSAMKEQGKVRRLLVVSPKSAYESWLSEAGGCFKESPVTTVMAGAPDPSAEILILNYERLDKSLNALAAWLRAAPSMVILDEAHRMKLGTRGIYGSACMALGPLSRRRLILTGTPAPNGARDLENLLSFVWPGQGGRIVTNAVGGGDLAYASQVLRPMFTRTTKRELGLPPFETRIRYVPFPDGSLHREIYDALVGRYSARASADRENFDALGKAMLRLLMAATSPALLGEAESRYEPLTYRVPPLEVSASDSLFTLMRELPSYELSPKYKEALKIVSENAATGRKTLVWTTFVRSLTTMERLFAAFQPAVVHGGTPDREEEIRRFRTDPDCMVLLSNPATLGEGISLHRECHDAVYVDRDFMAGRFLQSLDRIHRLGLAPDAETRVTVLAAERTIDEVVALRLEQKLEFMGRILDDPSVQQLADLQEEPSIAAGMDMGDVRALMSYLEDTRQ
;
A
#
# COMPACT_ATOMS: atom_id res chain seq x y z
N MET A 1 2.01 62.65 5.67
CA MET A 1 1.28 61.70 6.53
C MET A 1 0.36 60.92 5.62
N THR A 2 0.75 59.73 5.21
CA THR A 2 -0.11 58.79 4.49
C THR A 2 -1.08 58.22 5.51
N GLU A 3 -2.38 58.51 5.36
CA GLU A 3 -3.44 57.85 6.11
C GLU A 3 -3.28 56.34 5.92
N SER A 4 -3.02 55.61 7.02
CA SER A 4 -3.11 54.16 6.99
C SER A 4 -4.58 53.81 6.81
N THR A 5 -4.99 53.38 5.63
CA THR A 5 -6.29 52.78 5.39
C THR A 5 -6.45 51.61 6.37
N GLN A 6 -7.27 51.80 7.40
CA GLN A 6 -7.55 50.76 8.38
C GLN A 6 -8.58 49.81 7.78
N TYR A 7 -8.16 48.58 7.49
CA TYR A 7 -9.04 47.54 6.95
C TYR A 7 -10.17 47.20 7.93
N SER A 8 -11.36 46.87 7.42
CA SER A 8 -12.49 46.42 8.25
C SER A 8 -12.21 45.05 8.85
N LEU A 9 -11.55 44.18 8.08
CA LEU A 9 -11.11 42.86 8.47
C LEU A 9 -9.74 42.56 7.86
N THR A 10 -8.88 41.89 8.65
CA THR A 10 -7.65 41.27 8.16
C THR A 10 -7.74 39.76 8.37
N VAL A 11 -7.42 38.99 7.32
CA VAL A 11 -7.56 37.54 7.28
C VAL A 11 -6.20 36.93 6.94
N GLY A 12 -5.61 36.19 7.87
CA GLY A 12 -4.28 35.61 7.67
C GLY A 12 -4.04 34.33 8.44
N PHE A 13 -2.95 33.63 8.13
CA PHE A 13 -2.56 32.43 8.87
C PHE A 13 -2.08 32.74 10.28
N ASP A 14 -2.29 31.80 11.19
CA ASP A 14 -1.52 31.72 12.41
C ASP A 14 -0.07 31.28 12.15
N ILE A 15 0.78 31.37 13.17
CA ILE A 15 2.21 31.08 13.01
C ILE A 15 2.46 29.64 12.57
N THR A 16 1.56 28.70 12.85
CA THR A 16 1.66 27.29 12.46
C THR A 16 1.02 26.99 11.10
N ARG A 17 0.21 27.91 10.55
CA ARG A 17 -0.67 27.75 9.37
C ARG A 17 -1.72 26.67 9.51
N THR A 18 -2.07 26.35 10.75
CA THR A 18 -3.12 25.37 11.07
C THR A 18 -4.43 26.07 11.40
N LYS A 19 -4.39 27.39 11.61
CA LYS A 19 -5.54 28.23 11.89
C LYS A 19 -5.51 29.49 11.05
N VAL A 20 -6.68 30.06 10.87
CA VAL A 20 -6.88 31.40 10.31
C VAL A 20 -7.18 32.36 11.46
N VAL A 21 -6.47 33.47 11.47
CA VAL A 21 -6.65 34.58 12.39
C VAL A 21 -7.44 35.67 11.67
N LEU A 22 -8.61 35.97 12.21
CA LEU A 22 -9.49 37.04 11.76
C LEU A 22 -9.32 38.22 12.72
N ARG A 23 -8.90 39.39 12.23
CA ARG A 23 -8.83 40.61 13.06
C ARG A 23 -9.68 41.70 12.47
N ALA A 24 -10.69 42.13 13.22
CA ALA A 24 -11.59 43.21 12.83
C ALA A 24 -11.14 44.54 13.44
N SER A 25 -11.48 45.65 12.79
CA SER A 25 -11.38 46.97 13.42
C SER A 25 -12.52 47.20 14.43
N GLU A 26 -12.34 48.17 15.34
CA GLU A 26 -13.28 48.43 16.44
C GLU A 26 -14.76 48.52 16.04
N PRO A 27 -15.15 49.17 14.92
CA PRO A 27 -16.56 49.26 14.52
C PRO A 27 -17.22 47.91 14.25
N PHE A 28 -16.44 46.89 13.86
CA PHE A 28 -16.94 45.60 13.38
C PHE A 28 -16.82 44.47 14.42
N GLN A 29 -16.66 44.81 15.70
CA GLN A 29 -16.54 43.84 16.79
C GLN A 29 -17.73 42.86 16.87
N ARG A 30 -18.96 43.36 16.65
CA ARG A 30 -20.18 42.53 16.71
C ARG A 30 -20.31 41.63 15.49
N ASP A 31 -19.88 42.12 14.34
CA ASP A 31 -19.86 41.37 13.09
C ASP A 31 -18.85 40.22 13.18
N LEU A 32 -17.66 40.47 13.76
CA LEU A 32 -16.67 39.43 14.02
C LEU A 32 -17.20 38.33 14.95
N ALA A 33 -17.90 38.72 16.02
CA ALA A 33 -18.52 37.75 16.93
C ALA A 33 -19.56 36.89 16.17
N SER A 34 -20.40 37.52 15.35
CA SER A 34 -21.43 36.85 14.55
C SER A 34 -20.84 35.91 13.50
N LEU A 35 -19.78 36.35 12.81
CA LEU A 35 -19.00 35.56 11.86
C LEU A 35 -18.36 34.34 12.55
N SER A 36 -17.74 34.54 13.71
CA SER A 36 -17.04 33.46 14.43
C SER A 36 -17.94 32.30 14.87
N ILE A 37 -19.23 32.55 15.12
CA ILE A 37 -20.22 31.53 15.50
C ILE A 37 -20.55 30.58 14.35
N ARG A 38 -20.34 31.01 13.10
CA ARG A 38 -20.61 30.19 11.91
C ARG A 38 -19.58 29.10 11.67
N PHE A 39 -18.46 29.17 12.38
CA PHE A 39 -17.39 28.18 12.30
C PHE A 39 -17.55 27.16 13.44
N SER A 40 -17.41 25.88 13.11
CA SER A 40 -17.67 24.73 13.99
C SER A 40 -16.63 24.59 15.11
N VAL A 41 -15.38 24.97 14.83
CA VAL A 41 -14.19 24.80 15.66
C VAL A 41 -13.37 26.09 15.62
N GLY A 42 -13.88 27.10 16.31
CA GLY A 42 -13.24 28.41 16.46
C GLY A 42 -13.58 29.04 17.81
N GLY A 43 -12.68 29.92 18.27
CA GLY A 43 -12.88 30.65 19.52
C GLY A 43 -12.47 32.10 19.37
N GLN A 44 -13.33 33.01 19.81
CA GLN A 44 -12.97 34.43 19.92
C GLN A 44 -11.87 34.57 20.98
N ARG A 45 -10.65 34.96 20.57
CA ARG A 45 -9.53 35.18 21.50
C ARG A 45 -9.66 36.52 22.22
N SER A 46 -10.23 37.51 21.54
CA SER A 46 -10.56 38.82 22.09
C SER A 46 -11.71 39.43 21.30
N LEU A 47 -12.20 40.58 21.75
CA LEU A 47 -13.30 41.30 21.08
C LEU A 47 -13.02 41.56 19.58
N LEU A 48 -11.76 41.75 19.20
CA LEU A 48 -11.35 42.09 17.83
C LEU A 48 -10.59 40.97 17.12
N VAL A 49 -10.39 39.82 17.75
CA VAL A 49 -9.61 38.72 17.17
C VAL A 49 -10.31 37.39 17.38
N ALA A 50 -10.57 36.67 16.29
CA ALA A 50 -11.05 35.29 16.29
C ALA A 50 -9.99 34.37 15.66
N GLU A 51 -9.93 33.13 16.16
CA GLU A 51 -9.15 32.06 15.54
C GLU A 51 -10.05 30.90 15.16
N VAL A 52 -9.91 30.44 13.93
CA VAL A 52 -10.68 29.34 13.35
C VAL A 52 -9.70 28.29 12.83
N GLY A 53 -9.97 27.00 13.02
CA GLY A 53 -9.18 25.95 12.39
C GLY A 53 -9.19 26.09 10.86
N LEU A 54 -8.07 25.86 10.18
CA LEU A 54 -7.97 26.09 8.73
C LEU A 54 -9.02 25.30 7.93
N ASP A 55 -9.21 24.02 8.22
CA ASP A 55 -10.18 23.18 7.52
C ASP A 55 -11.63 23.67 7.73
N ASP A 56 -11.94 24.13 8.94
CA ASP A 56 -13.27 24.66 9.28
C ASP A 56 -13.51 26.03 8.63
N PHE A 57 -12.47 26.87 8.58
CA PHE A 57 -12.52 28.13 7.84
C PHE A 57 -12.76 27.91 6.35
N LEU A 58 -12.05 26.96 5.72
CA LEU A 58 -12.23 26.64 4.30
C LEU A 58 -13.61 26.00 4.03
N ALA A 59 -14.09 25.14 4.93
CA ALA A 59 -15.42 24.54 4.83
C ALA A 59 -16.56 25.57 4.96
N GLY A 60 -16.33 26.62 5.74
CA GLY A 60 -17.28 27.69 6.01
C GLY A 60 -16.95 29.00 5.31
N ILE A 61 -16.14 28.99 4.24
CA ILE A 61 -15.62 30.21 3.61
C ILE A 61 -16.75 31.15 3.13
N GLU A 62 -17.88 30.58 2.73
CA GLU A 62 -19.09 31.31 2.34
C GLU A 62 -19.63 32.22 3.46
N ALA A 63 -19.33 31.93 4.73
CA ALA A 63 -19.71 32.79 5.84
C ALA A 63 -19.11 34.20 5.75
N LEU A 64 -17.97 34.37 5.03
CA LEU A 64 -17.38 35.68 4.78
C LEU A 64 -18.20 36.54 3.83
N ALA A 65 -19.09 35.96 3.01
CA ALA A 65 -19.97 36.74 2.14
C ALA A 65 -20.96 37.63 2.92
N ASP A 66 -21.22 37.28 4.19
CA ASP A 66 -22.06 38.07 5.10
C ASP A 66 -21.28 39.16 5.86
N TRP A 67 -19.99 39.34 5.56
CA TRP A 67 -19.20 40.43 6.13
C TRP A 67 -19.69 41.78 5.57
N PRO A 68 -19.99 42.78 6.41
CA PRO A 68 -20.75 43.97 5.99
C PRO A 68 -19.95 45.01 5.19
N ASP A 69 -18.65 44.81 4.95
CA ASP A 69 -17.76 45.81 4.36
C ASP A 69 -16.69 45.19 3.45
N ASP A 70 -16.48 45.74 2.26
CA ASP A 70 -15.57 45.16 1.25
C ASP A 70 -14.08 45.43 1.51
N ASN A 71 -13.72 46.25 2.50
CA ASN A 71 -12.34 46.65 2.78
C ASN A 71 -11.59 45.59 3.61
N VAL A 72 -11.44 44.39 3.03
CA VAL A 72 -10.81 43.23 3.66
C VAL A 72 -9.39 43.02 3.13
N GLU A 73 -8.40 42.95 4.03
CA GLU A 73 -7.02 42.59 3.69
C GLU A 73 -6.79 41.09 3.89
N TRP A 74 -6.19 40.45 2.89
CA TRP A 74 -5.83 39.05 2.92
C TRP A 74 -4.32 38.87 2.95
N ASP A 75 -3.86 37.92 3.76
CA ASP A 75 -2.55 37.31 3.54
C ASP A 75 -2.52 36.67 2.14
N ASN A 76 -1.53 37.05 1.33
CA ASN A 76 -1.43 36.59 -0.07
C ASN A 76 -1.35 35.06 -0.21
N GLU A 77 -0.76 34.37 0.77
CA GLU A 77 -0.65 32.91 0.70
C GLU A 77 -1.94 32.22 1.10
N LEU A 78 -2.66 32.77 2.09
CA LEU A 78 -4.00 32.30 2.45
C LEU A 78 -4.99 32.54 1.33
N LEU A 79 -4.95 33.71 0.69
CA LEU A 79 -5.79 34.01 -0.47
C LEU A 79 -5.55 33.01 -1.59
N ALA A 80 -4.29 32.75 -1.95
CA ALA A 80 -3.95 31.77 -2.98
C ALA A 80 -4.38 30.33 -2.63
N LEU A 81 -4.44 29.98 -1.33
CA LEU A 81 -5.00 28.70 -0.89
C LEU A 81 -6.52 28.68 -1.07
N VAL A 82 -7.23 29.72 -0.64
CA VAL A 82 -8.67 29.84 -0.75
C VAL A 82 -9.11 29.82 -2.22
N GLU A 83 -8.49 30.65 -3.07
CA GLU A 83 -8.77 30.70 -4.51
C GLU A 83 -8.60 29.32 -5.15
N GLY A 84 -7.52 28.60 -4.86
CA GLY A 84 -7.31 27.28 -5.45
C GLY A 84 -8.27 26.20 -4.93
N VAL A 85 -8.71 26.28 -3.67
CA VAL A 85 -9.75 25.38 -3.14
C VAL A 85 -11.10 25.65 -3.82
N MET A 86 -11.41 26.91 -4.07
CA MET A 86 -12.63 27.30 -4.81
C MET A 86 -12.56 26.85 -6.27
N ASP A 87 -11.44 27.08 -6.96
CA ASP A 87 -11.21 26.64 -8.33
C ASP A 87 -11.36 25.11 -8.47
N ASP A 88 -10.80 24.34 -7.53
CA ASP A 88 -10.93 22.88 -7.51
C ASP A 88 -12.38 22.45 -7.29
N SER A 89 -13.12 23.13 -6.42
CA SER A 89 -14.56 22.88 -6.18
C SER A 89 -15.38 23.12 -7.45
N GLU A 90 -15.18 24.27 -8.11
CA GLU A 90 -15.86 24.59 -9.37
C GLU A 90 -15.52 23.60 -10.48
N LEU A 91 -14.26 23.18 -10.57
CA LEU A 91 -13.82 22.20 -11.55
C LEU A 91 -14.51 20.85 -11.35
N VAL A 92 -14.59 20.38 -10.10
CA VAL A 92 -15.29 19.12 -9.75
C VAL A 92 -16.78 19.25 -10.08
N GLU A 93 -17.44 20.34 -9.70
CA GLU A 93 -18.86 20.57 -10.01
C GLU A 93 -19.13 20.60 -11.52
N ARG A 94 -18.30 21.30 -12.30
CA ARG A 94 -18.42 21.36 -13.77
C ARG A 94 -18.25 19.98 -14.41
N GLN A 95 -17.29 19.18 -13.92
CA GLN A 95 -17.12 17.80 -14.39
C GLN A 95 -18.34 16.93 -14.08
N LEU A 96 -18.96 17.09 -12.91
CA LEU A 96 -20.17 16.36 -12.55
C LEU A 96 -21.38 16.77 -13.40
N GLN A 97 -21.45 18.04 -13.80
CA GLN A 97 -22.48 18.55 -14.71
C GLN A 97 -22.22 18.21 -16.19
N GLY A 98 -21.12 17.51 -16.50
CA GLY A 98 -20.75 17.14 -17.88
C GLY A 98 -20.29 18.32 -18.74
N ALA A 99 -19.93 19.45 -18.13
CA ALA A 99 -19.41 20.61 -18.84
C ALA A 99 -17.94 20.37 -19.25
N PRO A 100 -17.51 20.83 -20.44
CA PRO A 100 -16.11 20.74 -20.85
C PRO A 100 -15.26 21.63 -19.95
N ALA A 101 -14.62 21.03 -18.95
CA ALA A 101 -13.58 21.69 -18.18
C ALA A 101 -12.37 21.98 -19.11
N GLN A 102 -11.69 23.11 -18.91
CA GLN A 102 -10.37 23.37 -19.51
C GLN A 102 -9.33 22.44 -18.88
N LEU A 103 -9.42 21.16 -19.25
CA LEU A 103 -8.46 20.15 -18.85
C LEU A 103 -7.21 20.29 -19.71
N ILE A 104 -6.05 20.11 -19.09
CA ILE A 104 -4.79 20.00 -19.82
C ILE A 104 -4.89 18.78 -20.74
N GLY A 105 -4.61 18.96 -22.03
CA GLY A 105 -4.58 17.85 -22.98
C GLY A 105 -3.39 16.90 -22.72
N GLU A 106 -3.54 15.62 -23.02
CA GLU A 106 -2.46 14.62 -22.86
C GLU A 106 -1.20 14.97 -23.65
N ASP A 107 -1.37 15.60 -24.81
CA ASP A 107 -0.28 16.04 -25.68
C ASP A 107 0.48 17.26 -25.13
N GLU A 108 -0.19 18.08 -24.31
CA GLU A 108 0.46 19.23 -23.66
C GLU A 108 1.39 18.82 -22.52
N VAL A 109 1.18 17.64 -21.92
CA VAL A 109 1.91 17.20 -20.72
C VAL A 109 3.41 17.28 -20.94
N VAL A 110 3.92 16.68 -22.02
CA VAL A 110 5.36 16.62 -22.29
C VAL A 110 5.96 18.02 -22.43
N SER A 111 5.24 18.96 -23.05
CA SER A 111 5.69 20.34 -23.21
C SER A 111 5.81 21.09 -21.88
N ARG A 112 5.02 20.68 -20.87
CA ARG A 112 5.00 21.30 -19.53
C ARG A 112 6.07 20.74 -18.59
N LEU A 113 6.69 19.61 -18.89
CA LEU A 113 7.67 18.96 -17.99
C LEU A 113 9.03 19.67 -17.96
N GLY A 114 9.28 20.58 -18.90
CA GLY A 114 10.54 21.31 -19.02
C GLY A 114 11.65 20.52 -19.71
N ALA A 115 12.71 21.23 -20.12
CA ALA A 115 13.80 20.65 -20.91
C ALA A 115 14.67 19.63 -20.14
N ASN A 116 14.61 19.63 -18.80
CA ASN A 116 15.37 18.71 -17.96
C ASN A 116 14.73 17.31 -17.89
N TRP A 117 13.46 17.15 -18.25
CA TRP A 117 12.81 15.84 -18.27
C TRP A 117 13.35 14.97 -19.42
N ARG A 118 13.59 13.67 -19.17
CA ARG A 118 14.04 12.70 -20.18
C ARG A 118 13.30 11.36 -20.17
N ALA A 119 12.55 11.03 -19.12
CA ALA A 119 11.88 9.73 -19.06
C ALA A 119 10.71 9.64 -20.03
N ASN A 120 10.53 8.47 -20.63
CA ASN A 120 9.35 8.18 -21.43
C ASN A 120 8.12 7.99 -20.54
N LEU A 121 6.97 8.47 -21.04
CA LEU A 121 5.66 8.37 -20.42
C LEU A 121 4.71 7.59 -21.35
N THR A 122 4.01 6.61 -20.79
CA THR A 122 2.92 5.89 -21.50
C THR A 122 1.71 6.79 -21.70
N SER A 123 0.76 6.38 -22.55
CA SER A 123 -0.49 7.14 -22.79
C SER A 123 -1.29 7.35 -21.50
N PHE A 124 -1.55 6.28 -20.73
CA PHE A 124 -2.26 6.38 -19.45
C PHE A 124 -1.49 7.24 -18.43
N GLN A 125 -0.16 7.25 -18.44
CA GLN A 125 0.62 8.14 -17.58
C GLN A 125 0.41 9.61 -17.99
N ARG A 126 0.38 9.92 -19.29
CA ARG A 126 0.08 11.28 -19.76
C ARG A 126 -1.31 11.70 -19.36
N ARG A 127 -2.33 10.85 -19.55
CA ARG A 127 -3.68 11.08 -19.04
C ARG A 127 -3.70 11.38 -17.54
N ASP A 128 -3.05 10.53 -16.75
CA ASP A 128 -3.01 10.67 -15.29
C ASP A 128 -2.33 11.98 -14.88
N ILE A 129 -1.22 12.35 -15.53
CA ILE A 129 -0.51 13.62 -15.29
C ILE A 129 -1.36 14.82 -15.72
N ALA A 130 -1.99 14.75 -16.89
CA ALA A 130 -2.87 15.81 -17.41
C ALA A 130 -4.01 16.10 -16.43
N HIS A 131 -4.68 15.06 -15.95
CA HIS A 131 -5.73 15.18 -14.94
C HIS A 131 -5.18 15.81 -13.65
N LEU A 132 -4.07 15.27 -13.12
CA LEU A 132 -3.47 15.82 -11.90
C LEU A 132 -3.08 17.28 -12.07
N LEU A 133 -2.44 17.67 -13.17
CA LEU A 133 -2.02 19.05 -13.42
C LEU A 133 -3.19 20.02 -13.63
N SER A 134 -4.39 19.52 -13.92
CA SER A 134 -5.59 20.34 -14.09
C SER A 134 -6.23 20.74 -12.76
N MET A 135 -5.77 20.18 -11.63
CA MET A 135 -6.26 20.46 -10.27
C MET A 135 -5.15 21.09 -9.41
N GLN A 136 -5.51 21.84 -8.37
CA GLN A 136 -4.59 22.43 -7.38
C GLN A 136 -3.99 21.37 -6.47
N HIS A 137 -4.75 20.35 -6.07
CA HIS A 137 -4.29 19.14 -5.37
C HIS A 137 -4.68 17.87 -6.13
N GLY A 138 -4.25 16.67 -5.70
CA GLY A 138 -4.53 15.49 -6.53
C GLY A 138 -4.32 14.13 -5.90
N ALA A 139 -5.08 13.15 -6.37
CA ALA A 139 -5.00 11.77 -5.93
C ALA A 139 -4.74 10.83 -7.12
N ASN A 140 -3.77 9.93 -6.97
CA ASN A 140 -3.51 8.86 -7.92
C ASN A 140 -3.76 7.50 -7.25
N PHE A 141 -4.90 6.91 -7.61
CA PHE A 141 -5.36 5.62 -7.12
C PHE A 141 -5.08 4.47 -8.09
N SER A 142 -4.10 4.64 -8.98
CA SER A 142 -3.71 3.62 -9.95
C SER A 142 -3.17 2.37 -9.26
N VAL A 143 -3.37 1.22 -9.91
CA VAL A 143 -2.93 -0.09 -9.41
C VAL A 143 -1.41 -0.12 -9.15
N PRO A 144 -0.93 -1.01 -8.26
CA PRO A 144 0.51 -1.24 -8.14
C PRO A 144 1.13 -1.58 -9.49
N GLY A 145 2.37 -1.15 -9.71
CA GLY A 145 3.05 -1.36 -10.99
C GLY A 145 2.72 -0.33 -12.09
N ALA A 146 1.69 0.53 -11.95
CA ALA A 146 1.35 1.54 -12.97
C ALA A 146 2.37 2.70 -13.15
N GLY A 147 3.43 2.74 -12.34
CA GLY A 147 4.44 3.81 -12.41
C GLY A 147 4.02 5.12 -11.72
N LYS A 148 3.28 5.03 -10.61
CA LYS A 148 2.84 6.18 -9.79
C LYS A 148 3.99 7.10 -9.37
N THR A 149 5.15 6.54 -9.03
CA THR A 149 6.36 7.32 -8.69
C THR A 149 6.78 8.23 -9.84
N ARG A 150 6.83 7.72 -11.08
CA ARG A 150 7.15 8.52 -12.27
C ARG A 150 6.10 9.59 -12.54
N VAL A 151 4.81 9.28 -12.37
CA VAL A 151 3.73 10.27 -12.47
C VAL A 151 3.92 11.39 -11.45
N GLY A 152 4.23 11.06 -10.19
CA GLY A 152 4.55 12.05 -9.15
C GLY A 152 5.76 12.93 -9.51
N MET A 153 6.84 12.33 -10.02
CA MET A 153 8.03 13.05 -10.49
C MET A 153 7.72 13.97 -11.67
N ALA A 154 6.87 13.54 -12.61
CA ALA A 154 6.45 14.34 -13.75
C ALA A 154 5.63 15.57 -13.30
N VAL A 155 4.70 15.40 -12.35
CA VAL A 155 3.96 16.52 -11.76
C VAL A 155 4.91 17.48 -11.05
N TYR A 156 5.89 16.98 -10.28
CA TYR A 156 6.92 17.82 -9.67
C TYR A 156 7.73 18.60 -10.73
N SER A 157 8.16 17.94 -11.81
CA SER A 157 8.89 18.57 -12.92
C SER A 157 8.10 19.71 -13.54
N ALA A 158 6.82 19.49 -13.86
CA ALA A 158 5.96 20.51 -14.44
C ALA A 158 5.71 21.70 -13.50
N MET A 159 5.50 21.42 -12.20
CA MET A 159 5.32 22.48 -11.21
C MET A 159 6.62 23.28 -10.98
N LYS A 160 7.78 22.63 -11.11
CA LYS A 160 9.09 23.26 -11.01
C LYS A 160 9.39 24.15 -12.22
N GLU A 161 9.07 23.68 -13.42
CA GLU A 161 9.18 24.46 -14.66
C GLU A 161 8.32 25.73 -14.61
N GLN A 162 7.12 25.64 -14.01
CA GLN A 162 6.25 26.80 -13.78
C GLN A 162 6.72 27.73 -12.64
N GLY A 163 7.80 27.40 -11.93
CA GLY A 163 8.29 28.15 -10.78
C GLY A 163 7.39 28.07 -9.53
N LYS A 164 6.35 27.24 -9.55
CA LYS A 164 5.38 27.09 -8.44
C LYS A 164 5.93 26.29 -7.27
N VAL A 165 6.83 25.36 -7.54
CA VAL A 165 7.53 24.57 -6.52
C VAL A 165 9.02 24.51 -6.82
N ARG A 166 9.84 24.40 -5.76
CA ARG A 166 11.28 24.18 -5.86
C ARG A 166 11.69 22.88 -5.16
N ARG A 167 10.96 22.52 -4.10
CA ARG A 167 11.23 21.36 -3.27
C ARG A 167 10.10 20.34 -3.31
N LEU A 168 10.43 19.08 -3.08
CA LEU A 168 9.52 17.96 -2.96
C LEU A 168 9.82 17.19 -1.68
N LEU A 169 8.82 17.07 -0.80
CA LEU A 169 8.83 16.15 0.33
C LEU A 169 8.08 14.87 -0.04
N VAL A 170 8.75 13.73 0.01
CA VAL A 170 8.16 12.41 -0.22
C VAL A 170 8.09 11.67 1.10
N VAL A 171 6.88 11.42 1.58
CA VAL A 171 6.60 10.53 2.71
C VAL A 171 6.23 9.16 2.15
N SER A 172 7.04 8.15 2.38
CA SER A 172 6.84 6.80 1.82
C SER A 172 7.30 5.70 2.78
N PRO A 173 6.79 4.46 2.67
CA PRO A 173 7.39 3.32 3.37
C PRO A 173 8.85 3.16 2.96
N LYS A 174 9.71 2.68 3.90
CA LYS A 174 11.13 2.43 3.60
C LYS A 174 11.34 1.53 2.37
N SER A 175 10.43 0.59 2.13
CA SER A 175 10.46 -0.30 0.99
C SER A 175 10.36 0.43 -0.36
N ALA A 176 9.80 1.64 -0.42
CA ALA A 176 9.64 2.42 -1.64
C ALA A 176 10.81 3.38 -1.91
N TYR A 177 11.75 3.56 -0.98
CA TYR A 177 12.85 4.53 -1.11
C TYR A 177 13.68 4.31 -2.37
N GLU A 178 14.00 3.05 -2.68
CA GLU A 178 14.73 2.68 -3.90
C GLU A 178 14.01 3.18 -5.16
N SER A 179 12.68 3.02 -5.22
CA SER A 179 11.87 3.47 -6.37
C SER A 179 11.98 4.99 -6.55
N TRP A 180 11.89 5.75 -5.46
CA TRP A 180 12.01 7.21 -5.50
C TRP A 180 13.41 7.68 -5.90
N LEU A 181 14.47 7.06 -5.35
CA LEU A 181 15.86 7.37 -5.69
C LEU A 181 16.16 7.02 -7.16
N SER A 182 15.73 5.84 -7.61
CA SER A 182 15.93 5.39 -8.99
C SER A 182 15.19 6.27 -9.99
N GLU A 183 13.94 6.67 -9.71
CA GLU A 183 13.19 7.55 -10.61
C GLU A 183 13.74 8.99 -10.58
N ALA A 184 14.25 9.49 -9.44
CA ALA A 184 14.94 10.78 -9.39
C ALA A 184 16.21 10.79 -10.26
N GLY A 185 16.97 9.69 -10.26
CA GLY A 185 18.12 9.52 -11.15
C GLY A 185 17.73 9.32 -12.63
N GLY A 186 16.64 8.58 -12.89
CA GLY A 186 16.22 8.18 -14.23
C GLY A 186 15.41 9.21 -14.99
N CYS A 187 14.56 9.99 -14.32
CA CYS A 187 13.59 10.89 -14.96
C CYS A 187 14.19 12.18 -15.51
N PHE A 188 15.31 12.64 -14.96
CA PHE A 188 15.91 13.94 -15.26
C PHE A 188 17.26 13.79 -15.96
N LYS A 189 17.62 14.73 -16.84
CA LYS A 189 18.95 14.80 -17.47
C LYS A 189 19.99 15.17 -16.42
N GLU A 190 19.69 16.19 -15.63
CA GLU A 190 20.41 16.57 -14.42
C GLU A 190 19.56 16.16 -13.22
N SER A 191 20.07 15.18 -12.46
CA SER A 191 19.36 14.63 -11.31
C SER A 191 19.22 15.68 -10.20
N PRO A 192 18.00 15.88 -9.66
CA PRO A 192 17.80 16.78 -8.54
C PRO A 192 18.53 16.27 -7.30
N VAL A 193 19.00 17.19 -6.45
CA VAL A 193 19.65 16.84 -5.17
C VAL A 193 18.63 16.09 -4.30
N THR A 194 18.81 14.78 -4.16
CA THR A 194 17.85 13.88 -3.51
C THR A 194 18.47 13.26 -2.27
N THR A 195 17.84 13.46 -1.11
CA THR A 195 18.38 13.00 0.19
C THR A 195 17.34 12.17 0.93
N VAL A 196 17.77 11.03 1.49
CA VAL A 196 16.98 10.26 2.46
C VAL A 196 17.26 10.79 3.86
N MET A 197 16.22 11.19 4.58
CA MET A 197 16.36 11.84 5.89
C MET A 197 16.74 10.82 6.98
N ALA A 198 18.00 10.86 7.41
CA ALA A 198 18.50 10.08 8.56
C ALA A 198 18.47 10.85 9.90
N GLY A 199 18.56 12.19 9.85
CA GLY A 199 18.56 13.08 11.01
C GLY A 199 17.74 14.33 10.74
N ALA A 200 18.37 15.52 10.76
CA ALA A 200 17.74 16.76 10.35
C ALA A 200 17.50 16.81 8.82
N PRO A 201 16.48 17.56 8.33
CA PRO A 201 16.28 17.79 6.90
C PRO A 201 17.49 18.51 6.29
N ASP A 202 18.02 17.99 5.18
CA ASP A 202 19.08 18.63 4.42
C ASP A 202 18.54 19.91 3.73
N PRO A 203 19.06 21.11 4.05
CA PRO A 203 18.60 22.36 3.44
C PRO A 203 18.86 22.43 1.93
N SER A 204 19.86 21.70 1.43
CA SER A 204 20.23 21.69 0.01
C SER A 204 19.40 20.71 -0.82
N ALA A 205 18.68 19.79 -0.18
CA ALA A 205 17.84 18.82 -0.87
C ALA A 205 16.71 19.50 -1.65
N GLU A 206 16.60 19.14 -2.91
CA GLU A 206 15.44 19.45 -3.75
C GLU A 206 14.35 18.40 -3.56
N ILE A 207 14.73 17.14 -3.37
CA ILE A 207 13.83 16.03 -3.03
C ILE A 207 14.27 15.44 -1.68
N LEU A 208 13.38 15.48 -0.69
CA LEU A 208 13.62 14.89 0.63
C LEU A 208 12.69 13.69 0.82
N ILE A 209 13.26 12.52 1.13
CA ILE A 209 12.52 11.27 1.32
C ILE A 209 12.57 10.86 2.79
N LEU A 210 11.43 10.55 3.39
CA LEU A 210 11.32 9.99 4.74
C LEU A 210 10.16 9.01 4.88
N ASN A 211 10.14 8.29 6.00
CA ASN A 211 9.07 7.37 6.35
C ASN A 211 8.10 7.98 7.35
N TYR A 212 6.89 7.45 7.36
CA TYR A 212 5.79 7.90 8.22
C TYR A 212 6.18 7.91 9.70
N GLU A 213 6.97 6.94 10.16
CA GLU A 213 7.40 6.81 11.55
C GLU A 213 8.26 7.97 12.06
N ARG A 214 8.85 8.77 11.15
CA ARG A 214 9.69 9.93 11.49
C ARG A 214 8.95 11.25 11.52
N LEU A 215 7.74 11.33 10.95
CA LEU A 215 7.02 12.59 10.77
C LEU A 215 6.81 13.35 12.08
N ASP A 216 6.25 12.69 13.08
CA ASP A 216 5.90 13.29 14.37
C ASP A 216 7.14 13.87 15.08
N LYS A 217 8.21 13.07 15.19
CA LYS A 217 9.46 13.47 15.85
C LYS A 217 10.19 14.60 15.13
N SER A 218 9.95 14.79 13.83
CA SER A 218 10.64 15.78 13.00
C SER A 218 9.73 16.90 12.50
N LEU A 219 8.51 17.01 13.04
CA LEU A 219 7.46 17.91 12.55
C LEU A 219 7.95 19.36 12.45
N ASN A 220 8.58 19.89 13.51
CA ASN A 220 9.07 21.27 13.53
C ASN A 220 10.18 21.53 12.51
N ALA A 221 11.11 20.58 12.34
CA ALA A 221 12.20 20.71 11.39
C ALA A 221 11.70 20.62 9.94
N LEU A 222 10.75 19.71 9.67
CA LEU A 222 10.09 19.58 8.38
C LEU A 222 9.27 20.82 8.04
N ALA A 223 8.54 21.37 9.02
CA ALA A 223 7.80 22.61 8.85
C ALA A 223 8.71 23.79 8.48
N ALA A 224 9.85 23.92 9.14
CA ALA A 224 10.84 24.94 8.79
C ALA A 224 11.40 24.74 7.38
N TRP A 225 11.69 23.49 6.99
CA TRP A 225 12.19 23.16 5.66
C TRP A 225 11.18 23.44 4.54
N LEU A 226 9.90 23.12 4.76
CA LEU A 226 8.80 23.42 3.83
C LEU A 226 8.55 24.92 3.68
N ARG A 227 8.70 25.71 4.75
CA ARG A 227 8.55 27.18 4.70
C ARG A 227 9.69 27.88 3.98
N ALA A 228 10.88 27.28 3.97
CA ALA A 228 12.06 27.92 3.40
C ALA A 228 12.04 27.99 1.85
N ALA A 229 11.18 27.22 1.17
CA ALA A 229 10.95 27.36 -0.27
C ALA A 229 9.60 26.78 -0.69
N PRO A 230 8.96 27.26 -1.78
CA PRO A 230 7.73 26.68 -2.31
C PRO A 230 7.88 25.17 -2.52
N SER A 231 7.02 24.39 -1.85
CA SER A 231 7.21 22.94 -1.73
C SER A 231 5.97 22.16 -2.18
N MET A 232 6.22 20.99 -2.75
CA MET A 232 5.25 19.94 -3.01
C MET A 232 5.38 18.85 -1.94
N VAL A 233 4.26 18.26 -1.51
CA VAL A 233 4.25 17.08 -0.63
C VAL A 233 3.58 15.92 -1.35
N ILE A 234 4.25 14.77 -1.36
CA ILE A 234 3.70 13.50 -1.85
C ILE A 234 3.63 12.52 -0.68
N LEU A 235 2.44 11.97 -0.44
CA LEU A 235 2.24 10.83 0.44
C LEU A 235 2.12 9.57 -0.42
N ASP A 236 3.12 8.70 -0.37
CA ASP A 236 3.14 7.41 -1.07
C ASP A 236 2.68 6.29 -0.14
N GLU A 237 1.90 5.35 -0.66
CA GLU A 237 1.11 4.41 0.14
C GLU A 237 0.26 5.14 1.20
N ALA A 238 -0.46 6.17 0.76
CA ALA A 238 -1.21 7.09 1.62
C ALA A 238 -2.25 6.40 2.52
N HIS A 239 -2.64 5.16 2.23
CA HIS A 239 -3.49 4.33 3.09
C HIS A 239 -2.91 4.15 4.52
N ARG A 240 -1.60 4.39 4.74
CA ARG A 240 -1.01 4.43 6.10
C ARG A 240 -1.53 5.59 6.95
N MET A 241 -2.12 6.61 6.33
CA MET A 241 -2.75 7.76 6.97
C MET A 241 -4.24 7.53 7.28
N LYS A 242 -4.76 6.32 7.11
CA LYS A 242 -6.20 6.00 7.18
C LYS A 242 -6.94 6.46 8.44
N LEU A 243 -6.25 6.65 9.57
CA LEU A 243 -6.85 7.15 10.81
C LEU A 243 -7.02 8.68 10.85
N GLY A 244 -6.54 9.40 9.83
CA GLY A 244 -6.57 10.86 9.76
C GLY A 244 -5.92 11.50 10.98
N THR A 245 -6.55 12.55 11.50
CA THR A 245 -6.11 13.28 12.71
C THR A 245 -6.11 12.43 13.98
N ARG A 246 -6.79 11.27 14.00
CA ARG A 246 -6.82 10.34 15.14
C ARG A 246 -5.59 9.42 15.18
N GLY A 247 -4.81 9.36 14.11
CA GLY A 247 -3.54 8.63 14.05
C GLY A 247 -2.35 9.57 14.15
N ILE A 248 -1.25 9.10 14.75
CA ILE A 248 0.00 9.86 14.87
C ILE A 248 0.50 10.34 13.50
N TYR A 249 0.51 9.45 12.50
CA TYR A 249 0.98 9.78 11.16
C TYR A 249 0.08 10.77 10.42
N GLY A 250 -1.24 10.60 10.53
CA GLY A 250 -2.19 11.47 9.86
C GLY A 250 -2.27 12.85 10.46
N SER A 251 -2.20 12.97 11.78
CA SER A 251 -2.08 14.27 12.45
C SER A 251 -0.86 15.06 11.94
N ALA A 252 0.32 14.42 11.86
CA ALA A 252 1.52 15.07 11.35
C ALA A 252 1.41 15.46 9.86
N CYS A 253 0.82 14.60 9.01
CA CYS A 253 0.60 14.93 7.60
C CYS A 253 -0.35 16.13 7.45
N MET A 254 -1.47 16.14 8.17
CA MET A 254 -2.43 17.26 8.15
C MET A 254 -1.80 18.56 8.64
N ALA A 255 -0.88 18.51 9.60
CA ALA A 255 -0.15 19.68 10.07
C ALA A 255 0.87 20.22 9.04
N LEU A 256 1.49 19.35 8.24
CA LEU A 256 2.46 19.74 7.21
C LEU A 256 1.80 20.19 5.90
N GLY A 257 0.62 19.66 5.58
CA GLY A 257 -0.11 19.96 4.34
C GLY A 257 -0.25 21.45 4.04
N PRO A 258 -0.72 22.30 4.98
CA PRO A 258 -0.86 23.75 4.79
C PRO A 258 0.44 24.50 4.49
N LEU A 259 1.59 23.88 4.71
CA LEU A 259 2.91 24.46 4.41
C LEU A 259 3.35 24.19 2.97
N SER A 260 2.57 23.43 2.20
CA SER A 260 2.88 23.04 0.82
C SER A 260 1.96 23.75 -0.17
N ARG A 261 2.52 24.11 -1.33
CA ARG A 261 1.77 24.70 -2.46
C ARG A 261 1.00 23.64 -3.26
N ARG A 262 1.44 22.38 -3.17
CA ARG A 262 0.90 21.26 -3.94
C ARG A 262 0.96 19.99 -3.10
N ARG A 263 -0.17 19.26 -3.03
CA ARG A 263 -0.30 18.00 -2.31
C ARG A 263 -0.72 16.91 -3.28
N LEU A 264 -0.05 15.76 -3.21
CA LEU A 264 -0.50 14.54 -3.89
C LEU A 264 -0.53 13.35 -2.93
N ILE A 265 -1.50 12.47 -3.16
CA ILE A 265 -1.54 11.14 -2.54
C ILE A 265 -1.42 10.06 -3.61
N LEU A 266 -0.60 9.04 -3.33
CA LEU A 266 -0.42 7.87 -4.18
C LEU A 266 -0.79 6.63 -3.36
N THR A 267 -1.72 5.82 -3.83
CA THR A 267 -2.06 4.54 -3.18
C THR A 267 -2.73 3.60 -4.17
N GLY A 268 -2.42 2.30 -4.13
CA GLY A 268 -3.16 1.30 -4.91
C GLY A 268 -4.53 0.95 -4.30
N THR A 269 -4.68 1.19 -3.00
CA THR A 269 -5.80 0.74 -2.16
C THR A 269 -6.32 1.94 -1.34
N PRO A 270 -7.17 2.80 -1.92
CA PRO A 270 -7.59 4.05 -1.27
C PRO A 270 -8.57 3.87 -0.10
N ALA A 271 -9.30 2.76 -0.03
CA ALA A 271 -10.31 2.53 1.01
C ALA A 271 -10.30 1.10 1.56
N PRO A 272 -9.21 0.64 2.19
CA PRO A 272 -9.09 -0.75 2.65
C PRO A 272 -10.04 -1.10 3.82
N ASN A 273 -10.64 -0.13 4.49
CA ASN A 273 -11.61 -0.36 5.58
C ASN A 273 -12.92 0.43 5.36
N GLY A 274 -13.18 0.85 4.12
CA GLY A 274 -14.40 1.58 3.73
C GLY A 274 -14.25 3.11 3.60
N ALA A 275 -15.37 3.81 3.49
CA ALA A 275 -15.45 5.22 3.08
C ALA A 275 -14.70 6.21 3.97
N ARG A 276 -14.55 5.91 5.26
CA ARG A 276 -13.83 6.79 6.21
C ARG A 276 -12.33 6.89 5.90
N ASP A 277 -11.74 5.85 5.32
CA ASP A 277 -10.35 5.90 4.87
C ASP A 277 -10.23 6.92 3.73
N LEU A 278 -11.18 6.90 2.79
CA LEU A 278 -11.23 7.84 1.67
C LEU A 278 -11.49 9.28 2.13
N GLU A 279 -12.35 9.48 3.14
CA GLU A 279 -12.60 10.79 3.77
C GLU A 279 -11.29 11.42 4.26
N ASN A 280 -10.47 10.65 5.00
CA ASN A 280 -9.20 11.14 5.54
C ASN A 280 -8.18 11.45 4.44
N LEU A 281 -8.13 10.60 3.40
CA LEU A 281 -7.26 10.81 2.25
C LEU A 281 -7.64 12.08 1.48
N LEU A 282 -8.92 12.23 1.14
CA LEU A 282 -9.39 13.39 0.39
C LEU A 282 -9.37 14.67 1.21
N SER A 283 -9.51 14.62 2.54
CA SER A 283 -9.35 15.81 3.39
C SER A 283 -7.92 16.36 3.37
N PHE A 284 -6.90 15.52 3.17
CA PHE A 284 -5.52 15.99 3.07
C PHE A 284 -5.26 16.76 1.77
N VAL A 285 -5.78 16.24 0.64
CA VAL A 285 -5.62 16.89 -0.67
C VAL A 285 -6.64 18.02 -0.87
N TRP A 286 -7.86 17.94 -0.37
CA TRP A 286 -8.88 18.99 -0.46
C TRP A 286 -9.36 19.40 0.94
N PRO A 287 -8.60 20.24 1.66
CA PRO A 287 -8.96 20.67 3.01
C PRO A 287 -10.31 21.40 3.03
N GLY A 288 -11.13 21.12 4.04
CA GLY A 288 -12.47 21.71 4.22
C GLY A 288 -13.59 21.14 3.31
N GLN A 289 -13.25 20.53 2.17
CA GLN A 289 -14.25 20.03 1.21
C GLN A 289 -14.20 18.50 1.00
N GLY A 290 -13.00 17.92 0.85
CA GLY A 290 -12.83 16.54 0.43
C GLY A 290 -13.55 15.52 1.32
N GLY A 291 -13.43 15.65 2.65
CA GLY A 291 -14.15 14.79 3.59
C GLY A 291 -15.67 14.93 3.52
N ARG A 292 -16.19 16.16 3.32
CA ARG A 292 -17.63 16.43 3.18
C ARG A 292 -18.18 15.82 1.89
N ILE A 293 -17.46 15.95 0.78
CA ILE A 293 -17.84 15.36 -0.50
C ILE A 293 -17.98 13.84 -0.35
N VAL A 294 -16.99 13.16 0.27
CA VAL A 294 -17.08 11.71 0.53
C VAL A 294 -18.26 11.36 1.44
N THR A 295 -18.44 12.10 2.53
CA THR A 295 -19.52 11.85 3.49
C THR A 295 -20.89 11.98 2.84
N ASN A 296 -21.10 13.04 2.06
CA ASN A 296 -22.36 13.29 1.35
C ASN A 296 -22.61 12.25 0.25
N ALA A 297 -21.57 11.92 -0.51
CA ALA A 297 -21.63 10.92 -1.57
C ALA A 297 -22.01 9.53 -1.05
N VAL A 298 -21.42 9.12 0.08
CA VAL A 298 -21.65 7.79 0.66
C VAL A 298 -22.88 7.75 1.57
N GLY A 299 -23.29 8.87 2.15
CA GLY A 299 -24.39 8.95 3.12
C GLY A 299 -25.74 8.48 2.59
N GLY A 300 -25.96 8.52 1.28
CA GLY A 300 -27.17 8.00 0.63
C GLY A 300 -27.19 6.48 0.41
N GLY A 301 -26.09 5.77 0.67
CA GLY A 301 -25.98 4.33 0.43
C GLY A 301 -25.86 3.91 -1.04
N ASP A 302 -25.98 4.85 -1.99
CA ASP A 302 -25.77 4.62 -3.43
C ASP A 302 -24.29 4.79 -3.79
N LEU A 303 -23.61 3.68 -3.99
CA LEU A 303 -22.20 3.66 -4.31
C LEU A 303 -21.89 4.04 -5.78
N ALA A 304 -22.88 4.00 -6.67
CA ALA A 304 -22.66 4.36 -8.09
C ALA A 304 -22.68 5.86 -8.19
N TYR A 305 -23.65 6.48 -7.51
CA TYR A 305 -23.63 7.90 -7.24
C TYR A 305 -22.33 8.32 -6.57
N ALA A 306 -21.89 7.61 -5.50
CA ALA A 306 -20.64 7.95 -4.84
C ALA A 306 -19.42 7.85 -5.77
N SER A 307 -19.33 6.80 -6.58
CA SER A 307 -18.27 6.63 -7.57
C SER A 307 -18.28 7.76 -8.60
N GLN A 308 -19.45 8.11 -9.14
CA GLN A 308 -19.62 9.20 -10.10
C GLN A 308 -19.19 10.55 -9.52
N VAL A 309 -19.58 10.85 -8.28
CA VAL A 309 -19.21 12.09 -7.57
C VAL A 309 -17.72 12.18 -7.32
N LEU A 310 -17.09 11.06 -6.96
CA LEU A 310 -15.69 11.03 -6.53
C LEU A 310 -14.70 10.86 -7.70
N ARG A 311 -15.14 10.32 -8.84
CA ARG A 311 -14.28 10.04 -10.00
C ARG A 311 -13.50 11.27 -10.51
N PRO A 312 -14.09 12.49 -10.58
CA PRO A 312 -13.37 13.72 -10.89
C PRO A 312 -12.19 14.06 -9.97
N MET A 313 -12.19 13.53 -8.75
CA MET A 313 -11.21 13.90 -7.72
C MET A 313 -9.96 13.00 -7.73
N PHE A 314 -9.88 12.01 -8.61
CA PHE A 314 -8.70 11.15 -8.67
C PHE A 314 -8.49 10.56 -10.05
N THR A 315 -7.22 10.34 -10.39
CA THR A 315 -6.88 9.46 -11.51
C THR A 315 -6.69 8.01 -11.05
N ARG A 316 -7.03 7.06 -11.92
CA ARG A 316 -6.83 5.63 -11.71
C ARG A 316 -6.64 4.93 -13.04
N THR A 317 -5.46 4.37 -13.20
CA THR A 317 -5.12 3.35 -14.21
C THR A 317 -5.36 1.96 -13.61
N THR A 318 -6.16 1.14 -14.30
CA THR A 318 -6.49 -0.24 -13.94
C THR A 318 -5.43 -1.24 -14.45
N LYS A 319 -5.48 -2.50 -13.99
CA LYS A 319 -4.57 -3.56 -14.49
C LYS A 319 -4.76 -3.83 -15.99
N ARG A 320 -6.01 -3.76 -16.48
CA ARG A 320 -6.34 -3.97 -17.90
C ARG A 320 -5.67 -2.94 -18.80
N GLU A 321 -5.65 -1.68 -18.37
CA GLU A 321 -5.04 -0.57 -19.12
C GLU A 321 -3.50 -0.64 -19.20
N LEU A 322 -2.86 -1.42 -18.33
CA LEU A 322 -1.40 -1.60 -18.39
C LEU A 322 -0.96 -2.40 -19.63
N GLY A 323 -1.86 -3.16 -20.25
CA GLY A 323 -1.55 -3.98 -21.43
C GLY A 323 -0.47 -5.04 -21.14
N LEU A 324 -0.41 -5.54 -19.91
CA LEU A 324 0.58 -6.56 -19.53
C LEU A 324 0.29 -7.88 -20.24
N PRO A 325 1.32 -8.67 -20.61
CA PRO A 325 1.13 -10.01 -21.13
C PRO A 325 0.25 -10.83 -20.16
N PRO A 326 -0.76 -11.54 -20.67
CA PRO A 326 -1.60 -12.38 -19.82
C PRO A 326 -0.75 -13.49 -19.19
N PHE A 327 -1.09 -13.87 -17.98
CA PHE A 327 -0.54 -15.07 -17.34
C PHE A 327 -1.65 -15.80 -16.61
N GLU A 328 -1.47 -17.11 -16.47
CA GLU A 328 -2.35 -17.95 -15.67
C GLU A 328 -1.59 -18.47 -14.46
N THR A 329 -2.26 -18.45 -13.31
CA THR A 329 -1.73 -19.09 -12.11
C THR A 329 -1.99 -20.59 -12.22
N ARG A 330 -0.94 -21.41 -12.19
CA ARG A 330 -1.05 -22.86 -12.25
C ARG A 330 -1.01 -23.44 -10.84
N ILE A 331 -2.11 -24.05 -10.41
CA ILE A 331 -2.12 -24.84 -9.17
C ILE A 331 -1.52 -26.21 -9.49
N ARG A 332 -0.42 -26.54 -8.82
CA ARG A 332 0.21 -27.86 -8.88
C ARG A 332 -0.15 -28.61 -7.60
N TYR A 333 -1.01 -29.61 -7.75
CA TYR A 333 -1.36 -30.51 -6.68
C TYR A 333 -0.18 -31.45 -6.40
N VAL A 334 0.21 -31.52 -5.13
CA VAL A 334 1.34 -32.31 -4.65
C VAL A 334 0.79 -33.41 -3.74
N PRO A 335 0.78 -34.68 -4.20
CA PRO A 335 0.33 -35.79 -3.37
C PRO A 335 1.32 -36.03 -2.24
N PHE A 336 0.80 -36.40 -1.07
CA PHE A 336 1.64 -37.07 -0.07
C PHE A 336 1.76 -38.55 -0.47
N PRO A 337 2.97 -39.11 -0.53
CA PRO A 337 3.15 -40.53 -0.86
C PRO A 337 2.30 -41.42 0.07
N ASP A 338 1.73 -42.48 -0.49
CA ASP A 338 0.94 -43.42 0.31
C ASP A 338 1.83 -44.09 1.37
N GLY A 339 1.34 -44.16 2.61
CA GLY A 339 2.08 -44.69 3.75
C GLY A 339 3.20 -43.78 4.28
N SER A 340 3.31 -42.52 3.82
CA SER A 340 4.28 -41.58 4.36
C SER A 340 3.90 -41.08 5.76
N LEU A 341 4.91 -40.72 6.57
CA LEU A 341 4.70 -40.15 7.91
C LEU A 341 3.98 -38.82 7.80
N HIS A 342 4.29 -38.01 6.78
CA HIS A 342 3.61 -36.75 6.53
C HIS A 342 2.09 -36.95 6.40
N ARG A 343 1.65 -37.93 5.59
CA ARG A 343 0.21 -38.28 5.47
C ARG A 343 -0.36 -38.74 6.80
N GLU A 344 0.31 -39.67 7.48
CA GLU A 344 -0.15 -40.23 8.76
C GLU A 344 -0.33 -39.15 9.83
N ILE A 345 0.62 -38.22 9.95
CA ILE A 345 0.58 -37.09 10.89
C ILE A 345 -0.55 -36.13 10.53
N TYR A 346 -0.68 -35.77 9.25
CA TYR A 346 -1.72 -34.84 8.81
C TYR A 346 -3.11 -35.42 9.05
N ASP A 347 -3.31 -36.70 8.74
CA ASP A 347 -4.56 -37.41 8.99
C ASP A 347 -4.92 -37.44 10.49
N ALA A 348 -3.93 -37.65 11.37
CA ALA A 348 -4.13 -37.58 12.81
C ALA A 348 -4.58 -36.18 13.28
N LEU A 349 -4.05 -35.11 12.69
CA LEU A 349 -4.43 -33.72 13.02
C LEU A 349 -5.89 -33.40 12.65
N VAL A 350 -6.44 -34.04 11.61
CA VAL A 350 -7.85 -33.87 11.22
C VAL A 350 -8.78 -34.89 11.87
N GLY A 351 -8.27 -35.73 12.77
CA GLY A 351 -9.05 -36.69 13.56
C GLY A 351 -9.11 -38.11 13.00
N ARG A 352 -8.30 -38.44 11.98
CA ARG A 352 -8.17 -39.79 11.41
C ARG A 352 -6.94 -40.50 11.99
N TYR A 353 -7.17 -41.33 12.99
CA TYR A 353 -6.09 -41.92 13.79
C TYR A 353 -5.65 -43.29 13.29
N SER A 354 -4.35 -43.44 13.02
CA SER A 354 -3.71 -44.75 12.88
C SER A 354 -3.59 -45.46 14.25
N ALA A 355 -3.19 -46.74 14.23
CA ALA A 355 -2.85 -47.45 15.46
C ALA A 355 -1.74 -46.72 16.25
N ARG A 356 -0.74 -46.19 15.55
CA ARG A 356 0.38 -45.44 16.12
C ARG A 356 -0.04 -44.06 16.66
N ALA A 357 -0.97 -43.38 15.98
CA ALA A 357 -1.50 -42.07 16.40
C ALA A 357 -2.40 -42.18 17.65
N SER A 358 -3.01 -43.35 17.88
CA SER A 358 -4.03 -43.53 18.90
C SER A 358 -3.54 -43.33 20.34
N ALA A 359 -2.23 -43.45 20.59
CA ALA A 359 -1.65 -43.19 21.90
C ALA A 359 -1.61 -41.68 22.25
N ASP A 360 -1.60 -40.80 21.24
CA ASP A 360 -1.37 -39.36 21.38
C ASP A 360 -2.58 -38.53 20.87
N ARG A 361 -3.80 -39.09 20.87
CA ARG A 361 -5.01 -38.45 20.30
C ARG A 361 -5.25 -37.04 20.82
N GLU A 362 -5.19 -36.85 22.13
CA GLU A 362 -5.44 -35.54 22.75
C GLU A 362 -4.44 -34.47 22.26
N ASN A 363 -3.19 -34.85 22.03
CA ASN A 363 -2.15 -33.96 21.52
C ASN A 363 -2.46 -33.55 20.06
N PHE A 364 -2.85 -34.52 19.21
CA PHE A 364 -3.22 -34.25 17.83
C PHE A 364 -4.51 -33.43 17.73
N ASP A 365 -5.53 -33.71 18.55
CA ASP A 365 -6.75 -32.90 18.61
C ASP A 365 -6.44 -31.44 19.03
N ALA A 366 -5.55 -31.24 20.00
CA ALA A 366 -5.13 -29.91 20.42
C ALA A 366 -4.35 -29.15 19.34
N LEU A 367 -3.51 -29.85 18.57
CA LEU A 367 -2.78 -29.28 17.44
C LEU A 367 -3.72 -28.97 16.26
N GLY A 368 -4.63 -29.89 15.93
CA GLY A 368 -5.57 -29.79 14.81
C GLY A 368 -6.63 -28.69 14.95
N LYS A 369 -6.93 -28.24 16.18
CA LYS A 369 -7.87 -27.13 16.44
C LYS A 369 -7.39 -25.78 15.91
N ALA A 370 -6.09 -25.60 15.68
CA ALA A 370 -5.55 -24.33 15.21
C ALA A 370 -5.25 -24.38 13.71
N MET A 371 -5.95 -23.57 12.93
CA MET A 371 -5.79 -23.51 11.48
C MET A 371 -4.33 -23.29 11.03
N LEU A 372 -3.61 -22.37 11.69
CA LEU A 372 -2.20 -22.13 11.38
C LEU A 372 -1.36 -23.40 11.49
N ARG A 373 -1.69 -24.31 12.41
CA ARG A 373 -1.02 -25.61 12.56
C ARG A 373 -1.38 -26.56 11.42
N LEU A 374 -2.60 -26.53 10.90
CA LEU A 374 -2.97 -27.29 9.71
C LEU A 374 -2.24 -26.79 8.46
N LEU A 375 -2.11 -25.47 8.28
CA LEU A 375 -1.31 -24.88 7.19
C LEU A 375 0.19 -25.23 7.32
N MET A 376 0.72 -25.17 8.55
CA MET A 376 2.08 -25.63 8.85
C MET A 376 2.23 -27.12 8.49
N ALA A 377 1.29 -27.98 8.90
CA ALA A 377 1.34 -29.41 8.63
C ALA A 377 1.19 -29.76 7.14
N ALA A 378 0.35 -29.02 6.40
CA ALA A 378 0.24 -29.17 4.95
C ALA A 378 1.57 -28.86 4.25
N THR A 379 2.32 -27.88 4.78
CA THR A 379 3.66 -27.52 4.29
C THR A 379 4.73 -28.53 4.74
N SER A 380 4.89 -28.71 6.03
CA SER A 380 5.80 -29.66 6.69
C SER A 380 5.39 -29.82 8.17
N PRO A 381 4.99 -31.02 8.62
CA PRO A 381 4.57 -31.24 10.01
C PRO A 381 5.67 -30.98 11.03
N ALA A 382 6.94 -31.06 10.63
CA ALA A 382 8.09 -30.67 11.45
C ALA A 382 8.03 -29.21 11.92
N LEU A 383 7.28 -28.35 11.24
CA LEU A 383 7.05 -26.96 11.67
C LEU A 383 6.29 -26.89 13.00
N LEU A 384 5.49 -27.91 13.34
CA LEU A 384 4.74 -28.00 14.60
C LEU A 384 5.62 -28.31 15.81
N GLY A 385 6.82 -28.85 15.57
CA GLY A 385 7.77 -29.17 16.63
C GLY A 385 8.32 -27.91 17.31
N GLU A 386 8.71 -28.08 18.57
CA GLU A 386 9.38 -27.03 19.35
C GLU A 386 10.64 -26.52 18.62
N ALA A 387 10.90 -25.23 18.73
CA ALA A 387 12.07 -24.56 18.21
C ALA A 387 12.50 -23.49 19.22
N GLU A 388 13.80 -23.27 19.37
CA GLU A 388 14.31 -22.18 20.20
C GLU A 388 13.89 -20.81 19.63
N SER A 389 13.73 -20.76 18.30
CA SER A 389 13.35 -19.57 17.57
C SER A 389 12.61 -19.90 16.27
N ARG A 390 11.71 -19.02 15.84
CA ARG A 390 11.01 -19.15 14.54
C ARG A 390 11.96 -19.11 13.32
N TYR A 391 13.21 -18.72 13.52
CA TYR A 391 14.25 -18.67 12.48
C TYR A 391 15.07 -19.97 12.41
N GLU A 392 14.97 -20.86 13.39
CA GLU A 392 15.77 -22.07 13.50
C GLU A 392 15.40 -23.09 12.38
N PRO A 393 16.30 -23.33 11.40
CA PRO A 393 15.98 -24.16 10.24
C PRO A 393 15.85 -25.63 10.59
N LEU A 394 14.99 -26.34 9.85
CA LEU A 394 14.90 -27.79 9.92
C LEU A 394 16.15 -28.42 9.29
N THR A 395 16.80 -29.32 10.03
CA THR A 395 18.00 -30.01 9.55
C THR A 395 17.61 -31.42 9.11
N TYR A 396 17.49 -31.61 7.79
CA TYR A 396 17.15 -32.90 7.21
C TYR A 396 18.35 -33.84 7.16
N ARG A 397 18.14 -35.11 7.48
CA ARG A 397 19.16 -36.16 7.39
C ARG A 397 19.17 -36.80 6.00
N VAL A 398 20.36 -37.00 5.45
CA VAL A 398 20.58 -37.74 4.20
C VAL A 398 21.67 -38.78 4.43
N PRO A 399 21.42 -40.10 4.26
CA PRO A 399 20.13 -40.73 3.93
C PRO A 399 19.12 -40.71 5.10
N PRO A 400 17.81 -40.81 4.83
CA PRO A 400 16.78 -40.85 5.87
C PRO A 400 16.88 -42.13 6.71
N LEU A 401 16.41 -42.05 7.95
CA LEU A 401 16.27 -43.21 8.84
C LEU A 401 15.06 -44.07 8.47
N GLU A 402 15.15 -45.36 8.77
CA GLU A 402 14.00 -46.27 8.75
C GLU A 402 13.12 -46.03 9.98
N VAL A 403 11.81 -46.13 9.79
CA VAL A 403 10.82 -45.90 10.84
C VAL A 403 10.66 -47.15 11.69
N SER A 404 10.84 -47.05 13.01
CA SER A 404 10.56 -48.17 13.91
C SER A 404 9.04 -48.37 14.09
N ALA A 405 8.63 -49.63 14.23
CA ALA A 405 7.24 -49.97 14.55
C ALA A 405 6.85 -49.56 15.99
N SER A 406 7.82 -49.36 16.89
CA SER A 406 7.59 -49.00 18.29
C SER A 406 7.39 -47.51 18.55
N ASP A 407 7.82 -46.65 17.63
CA ASP A 407 7.84 -45.21 17.87
C ASP A 407 6.42 -44.64 17.76
N SER A 408 6.06 -43.76 18.71
CA SER A 408 4.78 -43.06 18.63
C SER A 408 4.81 -42.04 17.49
N LEU A 409 3.63 -41.76 16.93
CA LEU A 409 3.52 -40.83 15.79
C LEU A 409 3.92 -39.41 16.21
N PHE A 410 3.67 -39.05 17.47
CA PHE A 410 4.05 -37.75 18.00
C PHE A 410 5.57 -37.58 18.07
N THR A 411 6.32 -38.61 18.47
CA THR A 411 7.79 -38.61 18.43
C THR A 411 8.29 -38.49 16.99
N LEU A 412 7.73 -39.28 16.07
CA LEU A 412 8.09 -39.22 14.65
C LEU A 412 7.76 -37.87 14.01
N MET A 413 6.70 -37.18 14.44
CA MET A 413 6.40 -35.81 14.02
C MET A 413 7.48 -34.82 14.46
N ARG A 414 7.95 -34.92 15.71
CA ARG A 414 9.00 -34.03 16.24
C ARG A 414 10.34 -34.24 15.54
N GLU A 415 10.63 -35.48 15.17
CA GLU A 415 11.88 -35.88 14.53
C GLU A 415 11.76 -36.08 13.02
N LEU A 416 10.64 -35.64 12.42
CA LEU A 416 10.32 -35.88 11.01
C LEU A 416 11.47 -35.56 10.03
N PRO A 417 12.30 -34.51 10.22
CA PRO A 417 13.43 -34.24 9.33
C PRO A 417 14.47 -35.36 9.22
N SER A 418 14.51 -36.27 10.20
CA SER A 418 15.38 -37.47 10.17
C SER A 418 14.84 -38.58 9.26
N TYR A 419 13.55 -38.57 8.95
CA TYR A 419 12.85 -39.67 8.27
C TYR A 419 12.29 -39.26 6.90
N GLU A 420 11.72 -38.06 6.78
CA GLU A 420 10.99 -37.65 5.58
C GLU A 420 11.17 -36.16 5.27
N LEU A 421 11.54 -35.86 4.03
CA LEU A 421 11.54 -34.49 3.49
C LEU A 421 10.17 -34.15 2.88
N SER A 422 9.66 -32.96 3.20
CA SER A 422 8.38 -32.43 2.72
C SER A 422 8.25 -32.55 1.19
N PRO A 423 7.14 -33.13 0.68
CA PRO A 423 6.84 -33.17 -0.75
C PRO A 423 6.82 -31.79 -1.40
N LYS A 424 6.32 -30.76 -0.71
CA LYS A 424 6.29 -29.39 -1.23
C LYS A 424 7.68 -28.78 -1.37
N TYR A 425 8.59 -29.04 -0.43
CA TYR A 425 9.98 -28.57 -0.56
C TYR A 425 10.72 -29.28 -1.70
N LYS A 426 10.50 -30.59 -1.88
CA LYS A 426 11.04 -31.35 -3.02
C LYS A 426 10.55 -30.79 -4.34
N GLU A 427 9.25 -30.51 -4.44
CA GLU A 427 8.64 -29.99 -5.65
C GLU A 427 9.10 -28.57 -5.97
N ALA A 428 9.21 -27.70 -4.96
CA ALA A 428 9.78 -26.36 -5.13
C ALA A 428 11.24 -26.42 -5.60
N LEU A 429 12.07 -27.28 -5.00
CA LEU A 429 13.46 -27.49 -5.41
C LEU A 429 13.55 -27.99 -6.87
N LYS A 430 12.65 -28.89 -7.26
CA LYS A 430 12.57 -29.40 -8.63
C LYS A 430 12.29 -28.27 -9.62
N ILE A 431 11.27 -27.43 -9.37
CA ILE A 431 10.94 -26.30 -10.23
C ILE A 431 12.11 -25.31 -10.31
N VAL A 432 12.74 -25.00 -9.17
CA VAL A 432 13.93 -24.14 -9.10
C VAL A 432 15.06 -24.71 -9.97
N SER A 433 15.33 -26.00 -9.85
CA SER A 433 16.38 -26.68 -10.61
C SER A 433 16.11 -26.65 -12.11
N GLU A 434 14.87 -26.93 -12.54
CA GLU A 434 14.44 -26.86 -13.94
C GLU A 434 14.57 -25.45 -14.51
N ASN A 435 14.18 -24.44 -13.74
CA ASN A 435 14.31 -23.03 -14.13
C ASN A 435 15.79 -22.62 -14.23
N ALA A 436 16.59 -22.95 -13.22
CA ALA A 436 18.01 -22.61 -13.17
C ALA A 436 18.80 -23.26 -14.32
N ALA A 437 18.47 -24.50 -14.70
CA ALA A 437 19.06 -25.18 -15.86
C ALA A 437 18.84 -24.41 -17.19
N THR A 438 17.79 -23.59 -17.26
CA THR A 438 17.48 -22.71 -18.40
C THR A 438 17.94 -21.26 -18.19
N GLY A 439 18.70 -20.98 -17.13
CA GLY A 439 19.18 -19.63 -16.79
C GLY A 439 18.10 -18.71 -16.23
N ARG A 440 16.94 -19.24 -15.82
CA ARG A 440 15.82 -18.45 -15.29
C ARG A 440 15.86 -18.40 -13.76
N LYS A 441 15.84 -17.19 -13.20
CA LYS A 441 15.76 -16.97 -11.75
C LYS A 441 14.34 -17.22 -11.24
N THR A 442 14.22 -17.75 -10.03
CA THR A 442 12.93 -18.11 -9.42
C THR A 442 12.70 -17.38 -8.10
N LEU A 443 11.52 -16.77 -7.96
CA LEU A 443 11.03 -16.18 -6.71
C LEU A 443 10.20 -17.22 -5.94
N VAL A 444 10.65 -17.60 -4.75
CA VAL A 444 10.00 -18.64 -3.94
C VAL A 444 9.34 -18.00 -2.72
N TRP A 445 8.03 -18.17 -2.61
CA TRP A 445 7.19 -17.60 -1.56
C TRP A 445 6.76 -18.66 -0.54
N THR A 446 6.88 -18.35 0.74
CA THR A 446 6.29 -19.11 1.86
C THR A 446 5.91 -18.16 2.98
N THR A 447 4.85 -18.46 3.72
CA THR A 447 4.38 -17.66 4.86
C THR A 447 5.27 -17.89 6.09
N PHE A 448 5.87 -19.08 6.21
CA PHE A 448 6.58 -19.50 7.41
C PHE A 448 8.08 -19.20 7.31
N VAL A 449 8.59 -18.37 8.21
CA VAL A 449 10.01 -17.99 8.24
C VAL A 449 10.94 -19.20 8.43
N ARG A 450 10.52 -20.18 9.25
CA ARG A 450 11.26 -21.43 9.43
C ARG A 450 11.39 -22.23 8.13
N SER A 451 10.39 -22.17 7.25
CA SER A 451 10.46 -22.77 5.92
C SER A 451 11.45 -22.03 5.02
N LEU A 452 11.56 -20.70 5.12
CA LEU A 452 12.56 -19.91 4.40
C LEU A 452 13.98 -20.34 4.76
N THR A 453 14.32 -20.34 6.06
CA THR A 453 15.68 -20.71 6.51
C THR A 453 15.99 -22.19 6.27
N THR A 454 14.97 -23.04 6.26
CA THR A 454 15.12 -24.45 5.84
C THR A 454 15.44 -24.56 4.35
N MET A 455 14.66 -23.88 3.49
CA MET A 455 14.87 -23.91 2.05
C MET A 455 16.16 -23.22 1.61
N GLU A 456 16.64 -22.22 2.35
CA GLU A 456 17.97 -21.63 2.15
C GLU A 456 19.07 -22.71 2.13
N ARG A 457 19.03 -23.63 3.09
CA ARG A 457 19.96 -24.76 3.16
C ARG A 457 19.71 -25.80 2.07
N LEU A 458 18.44 -26.15 1.83
CA LEU A 458 18.08 -27.15 0.82
C LEU A 458 18.43 -26.69 -0.60
N PHE A 459 18.36 -25.39 -0.86
CA PHE A 459 18.55 -24.79 -2.18
C PHE A 459 19.96 -24.21 -2.32
N ALA A 460 20.90 -24.52 -1.42
CA ALA A 460 22.24 -23.92 -1.35
C ALA A 460 23.02 -24.01 -2.67
N ALA A 461 22.79 -25.04 -3.48
CA ALA A 461 23.38 -25.19 -4.81
C ALA A 461 23.03 -24.05 -5.79
N PHE A 462 21.98 -23.29 -5.51
CA PHE A 462 21.46 -22.18 -6.32
C PHE A 462 21.72 -20.79 -5.69
N GLN A 463 22.59 -20.75 -4.66
CA GLN A 463 22.99 -19.55 -3.93
C GLN A 463 21.81 -18.61 -3.58
N PRO A 464 20.79 -19.10 -2.83
CA PRO A 464 19.56 -18.37 -2.62
C PRO A 464 19.80 -17.07 -1.85
N ALA A 465 19.16 -15.98 -2.26
CA ALA A 465 18.97 -14.79 -1.44
C ALA A 465 17.77 -14.95 -0.51
N VAL A 466 17.86 -14.46 0.72
CA VAL A 466 16.79 -14.65 1.73
C VAL A 466 16.37 -13.33 2.36
N VAL A 467 15.09 -12.98 2.18
CA VAL A 467 14.51 -11.75 2.73
C VAL A 467 13.28 -12.07 3.58
N HIS A 468 13.38 -11.82 4.88
CA HIS A 468 12.27 -11.87 5.83
C HIS A 468 12.39 -10.72 6.85
N GLY A 469 11.37 -10.53 7.69
CA GLY A 469 11.34 -9.42 8.67
C GLY A 469 12.45 -9.42 9.75
N GLY A 470 13.39 -10.36 9.68
CA GLY A 470 14.58 -10.44 10.55
C GLY A 470 15.90 -10.39 9.79
N THR A 471 15.87 -10.22 8.46
CA THR A 471 17.07 -10.09 7.63
C THR A 471 17.73 -8.73 7.91
N PRO A 472 18.98 -8.68 8.41
CA PRO A 472 19.66 -7.41 8.70
C PRO A 472 19.89 -6.58 7.44
N ASP A 473 20.44 -7.19 6.39
CA ASP A 473 20.90 -6.52 5.17
C ASP A 473 19.99 -6.82 3.96
N ARG A 474 18.69 -6.51 4.10
CA ARG A 474 17.67 -6.76 3.05
C ARG A 474 18.07 -6.21 1.67
N GLU A 475 18.64 -5.01 1.62
CA GLU A 475 18.99 -4.35 0.35
C GLU A 475 20.11 -5.10 -0.37
N GLU A 476 21.07 -5.64 0.37
CA GLU A 476 22.19 -6.41 -0.19
C GLU A 476 21.73 -7.76 -0.75
N GLU A 477 20.83 -8.47 -0.07
CA GLU A 477 20.22 -9.71 -0.57
C GLU A 477 19.44 -9.49 -1.87
N ILE A 478 18.67 -8.41 -1.95
CA ILE A 478 17.96 -8.03 -3.17
C ILE A 478 18.95 -7.66 -4.28
N ARG A 479 20.01 -6.91 -3.95
CA ARG A 479 21.07 -6.57 -4.91
C ARG A 479 21.78 -7.81 -5.44
N ARG A 480 22.10 -8.78 -4.56
CA ARG A 480 22.67 -10.08 -4.96
C ARG A 480 21.74 -10.77 -5.94
N PHE A 481 20.47 -10.92 -5.58
CA PHE A 481 19.49 -11.55 -6.49
C PHE A 481 19.38 -10.85 -7.84
N ARG A 482 19.52 -9.53 -7.92
CA ARG A 482 19.46 -8.81 -9.21
C ARG A 482 20.73 -8.96 -10.04
N THR A 483 21.89 -8.87 -9.40
CA THR A 483 23.17 -8.64 -10.10
C THR A 483 24.06 -9.87 -10.22
N ASP A 484 23.95 -10.79 -9.27
CA ASP A 484 24.76 -12.01 -9.25
C ASP A 484 24.13 -13.07 -10.16
N PRO A 485 24.81 -13.53 -11.23
CA PRO A 485 24.28 -14.56 -12.12
C PRO A 485 24.14 -15.93 -11.44
N ASP A 486 24.90 -16.22 -10.37
CA ASP A 486 24.83 -17.50 -9.66
C ASP A 486 23.71 -17.53 -8.61
N CYS A 487 23.23 -16.36 -8.19
CA CYS A 487 22.08 -16.22 -7.30
C CYS A 487 20.77 -16.45 -8.06
N MET A 488 20.36 -17.72 -8.15
CA MET A 488 19.23 -18.15 -8.97
C MET A 488 17.88 -18.12 -8.25
N VAL A 489 17.88 -17.93 -6.92
CA VAL A 489 16.66 -17.98 -6.10
C VAL A 489 16.57 -16.77 -5.17
N LEU A 490 15.36 -16.22 -5.02
CA LEU A 490 15.02 -15.33 -3.92
C LEU A 490 13.92 -15.99 -3.06
N LEU A 491 14.22 -16.23 -1.79
CA LEU A 491 13.33 -16.78 -0.78
C LEU A 491 12.75 -15.63 0.04
N SER A 492 11.42 -15.49 0.06
CA SER A 492 10.77 -14.45 0.87
C SER A 492 9.35 -14.82 1.27
N ASN A 493 8.76 -14.04 2.18
CA ASN A 493 7.32 -14.08 2.44
C ASN A 493 6.59 -12.86 1.83
N PRO A 494 5.31 -13.02 1.42
CA PRO A 494 4.52 -11.91 0.86
C PRO A 494 4.41 -10.70 1.80
N ALA A 495 4.37 -10.92 3.11
CA ALA A 495 4.25 -9.83 4.09
C ALA A 495 5.49 -8.91 4.17
N THR A 496 6.69 -9.42 3.89
CA THR A 496 7.95 -8.64 3.98
C THR A 496 8.26 -7.93 2.67
N LEU A 497 8.05 -8.62 1.54
CA LEU A 497 8.49 -8.18 0.22
C LEU A 497 7.32 -7.80 -0.70
N GLY A 498 6.08 -7.89 -0.21
CA GLY A 498 4.85 -7.50 -0.90
C GLY A 498 4.69 -5.99 -1.12
N GLU A 499 5.59 -5.15 -0.61
CA GLU A 499 5.59 -3.71 -0.84
C GLU A 499 6.94 -3.18 -1.36
N GLY A 500 6.90 -2.16 -2.23
CA GLY A 500 7.99 -1.23 -2.53
C GLY A 500 9.11 -1.69 -3.47
N ILE A 501 9.26 -2.98 -3.75
CA ILE A 501 10.36 -3.46 -4.62
C ILE A 501 9.90 -3.89 -6.02
N SER A 502 10.84 -3.92 -6.95
CA SER A 502 10.62 -4.34 -8.34
C SER A 502 11.62 -5.43 -8.74
N LEU A 503 11.13 -6.54 -9.31
CA LEU A 503 11.93 -7.70 -9.76
C LEU A 503 11.59 -8.16 -11.19
N HIS A 504 10.66 -7.48 -11.87
CA HIS A 504 10.17 -7.85 -13.20
C HIS A 504 11.19 -7.77 -14.34
N ARG A 505 12.41 -7.30 -14.09
CA ARG A 505 13.49 -7.30 -15.09
C ARG A 505 14.40 -8.52 -14.93
N GLU A 506 14.50 -9.04 -13.72
CA GLU A 506 15.42 -10.11 -13.35
C GLU A 506 14.72 -11.47 -13.20
N CYS A 507 13.42 -11.47 -12.93
CA CYS A 507 12.65 -12.67 -12.61
C CYS A 507 11.23 -12.63 -13.19
N HIS A 508 10.81 -13.75 -13.79
CA HIS A 508 9.46 -13.98 -14.32
C HIS A 508 8.83 -15.29 -13.80
N ASP A 509 9.55 -16.06 -12.99
CA ASP A 509 9.11 -17.33 -12.45
C ASP A 509 8.86 -17.21 -10.93
N ALA A 510 7.64 -17.54 -10.47
CA ALA A 510 7.30 -17.58 -9.06
C ALA A 510 6.74 -18.95 -8.63
N VAL A 511 7.17 -19.42 -7.46
CA VAL A 511 6.66 -20.64 -6.81
C VAL A 511 6.15 -20.31 -5.42
N TYR A 512 4.87 -20.56 -5.16
CA TYR A 512 4.26 -20.42 -3.83
C TYR A 512 4.22 -21.79 -3.17
N VAL A 513 5.04 -21.99 -2.13
CA VAL A 513 5.10 -23.23 -1.36
C VAL A 513 3.85 -23.40 -0.49
N ASP A 514 3.34 -22.29 0.05
CA ASP A 514 2.10 -22.21 0.81
C ASP A 514 1.46 -20.83 0.64
N ARG A 515 0.19 -20.71 1.02
CA ARG A 515 -0.59 -19.47 1.00
C ARG A 515 -1.47 -19.37 2.23
N ASP A 516 -1.77 -18.14 2.64
CA ASP A 516 -2.81 -17.81 3.62
C ASP A 516 -4.10 -17.35 2.92
N PHE A 517 -5.15 -17.03 3.68
CA PHE A 517 -6.44 -16.58 3.14
C PHE A 517 -6.45 -15.11 2.68
N MET A 518 -5.28 -14.44 2.66
CA MET A 518 -5.15 -13.00 2.39
C MET A 518 -4.89 -12.73 0.89
N ALA A 519 -5.97 -12.63 0.11
CA ALA A 519 -5.91 -12.37 -1.34
C ALA A 519 -5.10 -11.11 -1.72
N GLY A 520 -5.17 -10.05 -0.91
CA GLY A 520 -4.40 -8.82 -1.13
C GLY A 520 -2.89 -9.03 -1.11
N ARG A 521 -2.38 -9.84 -0.16
CA ARG A 521 -0.94 -10.18 -0.08
C ARG A 521 -0.48 -10.98 -1.29
N PHE A 522 -1.32 -11.92 -1.73
CA PHE A 522 -1.06 -12.70 -2.93
C PHE A 522 -0.94 -11.79 -4.16
N LEU A 523 -1.91 -10.91 -4.42
CA LEU A 523 -1.87 -9.97 -5.54
C LEU A 523 -0.65 -9.04 -5.49
N GLN A 524 -0.34 -8.48 -4.32
CA GLN A 524 0.82 -7.62 -4.13
C GLN A 524 2.15 -8.33 -4.41
N SER A 525 2.25 -9.61 -4.05
CA SER A 525 3.43 -10.43 -4.33
C SER A 525 3.61 -10.72 -5.82
N LEU A 526 2.52 -10.91 -6.57
CA LEU A 526 2.54 -11.08 -8.03
C LEU A 526 3.03 -9.82 -8.74
N ASP A 527 2.62 -8.65 -8.25
CA ASP A 527 3.01 -7.34 -8.80
C ASP A 527 4.53 -7.07 -8.66
N ARG A 528 5.32 -7.97 -8.07
CA ARG A 528 6.80 -7.89 -8.04
C ARG A 528 7.43 -8.25 -9.37
N ILE A 529 6.87 -9.25 -10.04
CA ILE A 529 7.37 -9.80 -11.30
C ILE A 529 6.44 -9.51 -12.48
N HIS A 530 5.17 -9.20 -12.21
CA HIS A 530 4.17 -8.86 -13.22
C HIS A 530 3.74 -7.39 -13.09
N ARG A 531 4.42 -6.48 -13.79
CA ARG A 531 4.17 -5.03 -13.70
C ARG A 531 4.61 -4.28 -14.97
N LEU A 532 4.28 -2.99 -15.06
CA LEU A 532 4.67 -2.13 -16.18
C LEU A 532 6.18 -2.16 -16.43
N GLY A 533 6.56 -2.32 -17.69
CA GLY A 533 7.96 -2.45 -18.12
C GLY A 533 8.34 -3.85 -18.60
N LEU A 534 7.42 -4.82 -18.49
CA LEU A 534 7.57 -6.12 -19.15
C LEU A 534 7.60 -5.99 -20.67
N ALA A 535 8.44 -6.80 -21.31
CA ALA A 535 8.43 -6.93 -22.75
C ALA A 535 7.12 -7.61 -23.22
N PRO A 536 6.60 -7.30 -24.42
CA PRO A 536 5.35 -7.88 -24.92
C PRO A 536 5.35 -9.42 -25.00
N ASP A 537 6.52 -10.02 -25.17
CA ASP A 537 6.78 -11.46 -25.24
C ASP A 537 7.23 -12.06 -23.89
N ALA A 538 7.31 -11.26 -22.83
CA ALA A 538 7.72 -11.75 -21.52
C ALA A 538 6.66 -12.71 -20.95
N GLU A 539 7.08 -13.94 -20.67
CA GLU A 539 6.19 -14.98 -20.15
C GLU A 539 6.35 -15.12 -18.64
N THR A 540 5.36 -14.65 -17.90
CA THR A 540 5.32 -14.80 -16.44
C THR A 540 4.73 -16.14 -16.05
N ARG A 541 5.44 -16.90 -15.23
CA ARG A 541 5.05 -18.25 -14.79
C ARG A 541 4.83 -18.25 -13.29
N VAL A 542 3.60 -18.54 -12.88
CA VAL A 542 3.24 -18.61 -11.47
C VAL A 542 2.75 -20.01 -11.15
N THR A 543 3.49 -20.70 -10.29
CA THR A 543 3.12 -22.03 -9.79
C THR A 543 2.77 -21.93 -8.33
N VAL A 544 1.60 -22.46 -7.95
CA VAL A 544 1.16 -22.56 -6.56
C VAL A 544 1.11 -24.02 -6.17
N LEU A 545 1.84 -24.41 -5.13
CA LEU A 545 1.82 -25.76 -4.60
C LEU A 545 0.67 -25.94 -3.61
N ALA A 546 -0.22 -26.89 -3.89
CA ALA A 546 -1.31 -27.29 -2.99
C ALA A 546 -1.15 -28.76 -2.63
N ALA A 547 -1.06 -29.09 -1.34
CA ALA A 547 -1.00 -30.49 -0.92
C ALA A 547 -2.39 -31.13 -1.05
N GLU A 548 -2.47 -32.28 -1.72
CA GLU A 548 -3.74 -32.98 -1.95
C GLU A 548 -4.36 -33.47 -0.64
N ARG A 549 -5.69 -33.40 -0.55
CA ARG A 549 -6.47 -33.84 0.64
C ARG A 549 -6.01 -33.11 1.91
N THR A 550 -5.74 -31.82 1.80
CA THR A 550 -5.36 -30.95 2.92
C THR A 550 -6.13 -29.63 2.90
N ILE A 551 -5.91 -28.81 3.92
CA ILE A 551 -6.42 -27.44 4.03
C ILE A 551 -6.01 -26.54 2.85
N ASP A 552 -4.95 -26.87 2.11
CA ASP A 552 -4.54 -26.08 0.94
C ASP A 552 -5.64 -26.00 -0.13
N GLU A 553 -6.47 -27.03 -0.27
CA GLU A 553 -7.61 -27.05 -1.20
C GLU A 553 -8.69 -26.04 -0.78
N VAL A 554 -8.96 -25.95 0.53
CA VAL A 554 -9.87 -24.97 1.11
C VAL A 554 -9.35 -23.56 0.87
N VAL A 555 -8.05 -23.33 1.12
CA VAL A 555 -7.40 -22.04 0.88
C VAL A 555 -7.48 -21.67 -0.61
N ALA A 556 -7.22 -22.62 -1.51
CA ALA A 556 -7.28 -22.40 -2.95
C ALA A 556 -8.68 -21.95 -3.40
N LEU A 557 -9.73 -22.67 -2.98
CA LEU A 557 -11.12 -22.34 -3.30
C LEU A 557 -11.51 -20.96 -2.76
N ARG A 558 -11.17 -20.67 -1.50
CA ARG A 558 -11.52 -19.40 -0.86
C ARG A 558 -10.79 -18.22 -1.50
N LEU A 559 -9.50 -18.38 -1.81
CA LEU A 559 -8.75 -17.35 -2.53
C LEU A 559 -9.30 -17.11 -3.93
N GLU A 560 -9.67 -18.15 -4.67
CA GLU A 560 -10.28 -18.01 -5.99
C GLU A 560 -11.58 -17.20 -5.92
N GLN A 561 -12.47 -17.51 -4.97
CA GLN A 561 -13.71 -16.76 -4.75
C GLN A 561 -13.44 -15.28 -4.40
N LYS A 562 -12.46 -15.02 -3.53
CA LYS A 562 -12.06 -13.66 -3.16
C LYS A 562 -11.49 -12.89 -4.36
N LEU A 563 -10.63 -13.54 -5.15
CA LEU A 563 -10.02 -12.92 -6.33
C LEU A 563 -11.05 -12.65 -7.43
N GLU A 564 -12.00 -13.57 -7.65
CA GLU A 564 -13.08 -13.37 -8.59
C GLU A 564 -14.00 -12.21 -8.17
N PHE A 565 -14.37 -12.17 -6.89
CA PHE A 565 -15.14 -11.06 -6.32
C PHE A 565 -14.41 -9.72 -6.49
N MET A 566 -13.12 -9.66 -6.14
CA MET A 566 -12.28 -8.48 -6.36
C MET A 566 -12.20 -8.11 -7.85
N GLY A 567 -12.04 -9.08 -8.75
CA GLY A 567 -11.97 -8.86 -10.19
C GLY A 567 -13.26 -8.26 -10.75
N ARG A 568 -14.42 -8.81 -10.37
CA ARG A 568 -15.74 -8.30 -10.78
C ARG A 568 -15.99 -6.86 -10.31
N ILE A 569 -15.55 -6.51 -9.10
CA ILE A 569 -15.68 -5.14 -8.56
C ILE A 569 -14.69 -4.16 -9.20
N LEU A 570 -13.47 -4.61 -9.54
CA LEU A 570 -12.43 -3.75 -10.10
C LEU A 570 -12.62 -3.45 -11.60
N ASP A 571 -13.33 -4.31 -12.31
CA ASP A 571 -13.48 -4.27 -13.77
C ASP A 571 -14.84 -3.75 -14.25
N ASP A 572 -15.80 -3.56 -13.35
CA ASP A 572 -17.09 -2.96 -13.66
C ASP A 572 -17.10 -1.48 -13.23
N PRO A 573 -17.14 -0.52 -14.17
CA PRO A 573 -17.25 0.90 -13.84
C PRO A 573 -18.53 1.26 -13.07
N SER A 574 -19.50 0.34 -13.00
CA SER A 574 -20.78 0.47 -12.29
C SER A 574 -20.88 -0.35 -10.99
N VAL A 575 -19.90 -1.19 -10.62
CA VAL A 575 -19.98 -1.99 -9.38
C VAL A 575 -19.50 -1.22 -8.15
N GLN A 576 -20.51 -0.53 -7.64
CA GLN A 576 -20.89 -0.37 -6.23
C GLN A 576 -20.38 -1.48 -5.29
N GLN A 577 -19.22 -1.33 -4.64
CA GLN A 577 -18.89 -1.91 -3.30
C GLN A 577 -17.50 -1.50 -2.79
N LEU A 578 -17.22 -0.19 -2.70
CA LEU A 578 -16.13 0.31 -1.84
C LEU A 578 -16.42 0.09 -0.34
N ALA A 579 -17.68 -0.19 0.01
CA ALA A 579 -18.14 -0.44 1.38
C ALA A 579 -17.94 -1.89 1.86
N ASP A 580 -17.90 -2.87 0.94
CA ASP A 580 -17.73 -4.30 1.28
C ASP A 580 -16.26 -4.74 1.21
N LEU A 581 -15.35 -3.82 0.89
CA LEU A 581 -13.94 -3.90 1.28
C LEU A 581 -13.72 -3.60 2.77
N GLN A 582 -14.74 -3.83 3.61
CA GLN A 582 -14.39 -4.41 4.89
C GLN A 582 -13.62 -5.69 4.54
N GLU A 583 -12.30 -5.73 4.76
CA GLU A 583 -11.78 -6.95 5.36
C GLU A 583 -12.76 -7.21 6.51
N GLU A 584 -13.71 -8.16 6.35
CA GLU A 584 -14.55 -8.59 7.47
C GLU A 584 -13.58 -8.68 8.65
N PRO A 585 -13.83 -7.96 9.76
CA PRO A 585 -12.83 -7.75 10.78
C PRO A 585 -12.22 -9.10 11.12
N SER A 586 -10.95 -9.29 10.74
CA SER A 586 -10.41 -10.64 10.60
C SER A 586 -10.60 -11.35 11.94
N ILE A 587 -11.39 -12.41 11.97
CA ILE A 587 -11.82 -13.02 13.23
C ILE A 587 -10.60 -13.62 13.93
N ALA A 588 -9.70 -14.21 13.12
CA ALA A 588 -8.33 -14.57 13.48
C ALA A 588 -7.49 -14.80 12.21
N ALA A 589 -6.21 -14.43 12.25
CA ALA A 589 -5.21 -14.75 11.22
C ALA A 589 -5.58 -14.38 9.75
N GLY A 590 -6.38 -13.33 9.53
CA GLY A 590 -6.74 -12.86 8.19
C GLY A 590 -7.96 -13.54 7.55
N MET A 591 -8.76 -14.26 8.33
CA MET A 591 -9.97 -14.94 7.85
C MET A 591 -11.24 -14.10 7.97
N ASP A 592 -12.13 -14.29 7.01
CA ASP A 592 -13.55 -13.90 7.07
C ASP A 592 -14.44 -15.06 7.59
N MET A 593 -15.71 -14.77 7.90
CA MET A 593 -16.69 -15.78 8.36
C MET A 593 -16.89 -16.91 7.34
N GLY A 594 -16.73 -16.63 6.05
CA GLY A 594 -16.82 -17.63 4.99
C GLY A 594 -15.66 -18.62 5.04
N ASP A 595 -14.44 -18.14 5.31
CA ASP A 595 -13.25 -18.97 5.50
C ASP A 595 -13.42 -19.89 6.71
N VAL A 596 -13.93 -19.35 7.82
CA VAL A 596 -14.19 -20.13 9.04
C VAL A 596 -15.23 -21.22 8.79
N ARG A 597 -16.32 -20.93 8.07
CA ARG A 597 -17.32 -21.94 7.70
C ARG A 597 -16.75 -23.03 6.81
N ALA A 598 -15.95 -22.66 5.79
CA ALA A 598 -15.32 -23.63 4.90
C ALA A 598 -14.34 -24.54 5.66
N LEU A 599 -13.59 -23.98 6.62
CA LEU A 599 -12.70 -24.75 7.49
C LEU A 599 -13.47 -25.73 8.39
N MET A 600 -14.59 -25.29 8.99
CA MET A 600 -15.41 -26.16 9.84
C MET A 600 -16.00 -27.32 9.03
N SER A 601 -16.52 -27.05 7.83
CA SER A 601 -17.02 -28.09 6.91
C SER A 601 -15.93 -29.10 6.58
N TYR A 602 -14.72 -28.63 6.25
CA TYR A 602 -13.58 -29.50 5.97
C TYR A 602 -13.23 -30.43 7.14
N LEU A 603 -13.25 -29.92 8.37
CA LEU A 603 -12.99 -30.72 9.58
C LEU A 603 -14.13 -31.69 9.91
N GLU A 604 -15.37 -31.35 9.58
CA GLU A 604 -16.52 -32.26 9.72
C GLU A 604 -16.48 -33.38 8.68
N ASP A 605 -16.22 -33.05 7.41
CA ASP A 605 -16.14 -34.01 6.30
C ASP A 605 -14.96 -34.99 6.46
N THR A 606 -13.85 -34.57 7.07
CA THR A 606 -12.68 -35.43 7.32
C THR A 606 -12.81 -36.35 8.52
N ARG A 607 -13.78 -36.11 9.41
CA ARG A 607 -14.06 -36.95 10.60
C ARG A 607 -15.09 -38.05 10.34
N GLN A 608 -15.87 -37.92 9.27
CA GLN A 608 -16.75 -38.98 8.75
C GLN A 608 -15.94 -39.97 7.91
#